data_AF-A0A1Y1ZET4-F1
#
_entry.id   AF-A0A1Y1ZET4-F1
#
_cell.length_a   1.000
_cell.length_b   1.000
_cell.length_c   1.000
_cell.angle_alpha   90.00
_cell.angle_beta   90.00
_cell.angle_gamma   90.00
#
_symmetry.space_group_name_H-M   'P 1'
#
loop_
_entity.id
_entity.type
_entity.pdbx_description
1 polymer ?
#
loop_
_entity_poly.entity_id
_entity_poly.type
_entity_poly.pdbx_seq_one_letter_code
_entity_poly.pdbx_strand_id
1 'polypeptide(L)'
;MFSKLLFYVAASAVFVSAAPAKFQSRQAPSGVPDYVLKYAPLVYLFSGEQFFPSDIQAQLTNTIPEVNFSAVPNVANPLDLNNLNTLSQDVYLTSKDDVTKTPTWIKGVKPDGSGKTNNAVTAAVIVNDKGNGNVDAFYMYFYAYNWGGIVAGINTLQFGNHVGDWEHNMIRFSNGVPQYIWYSQHANGQAFKYSITEKDSSGLRPIVYSANGSHANYAISGTHDHTIPNFNLPGGFLEDHTDKGAVWDPLLSAYYYAFNAGDGSFRAFDESGKTPTGWLGFKGRWGDQEYPTSDKRQVKIFGQAKFASGPTGPADKQLQRTNVCPDNGKECILRGILVPREEGEAQETE
;
A
#
# COMPACT_ATOMS: atom_id res chain seq x y z
N MET A 1 -66.54 10.35 44.38
CA MET A 1 -66.83 9.65 43.12
C MET A 1 -65.55 9.62 42.30
N PHE A 2 -65.12 8.42 41.92
CA PHE A 2 -63.85 8.11 41.27
C PHE A 2 -63.78 8.61 39.83
N SER A 3 -62.64 9.17 39.41
CA SER A 3 -62.12 8.94 38.06
C SER A 3 -60.62 9.26 38.05
N LYS A 4 -59.77 8.22 38.05
CA LYS A 4 -58.36 8.32 37.65
C LYS A 4 -58.27 7.73 36.25
N LEU A 5 -58.00 8.60 35.29
CA LEU A 5 -57.80 8.25 33.88
C LEU A 5 -56.43 7.57 33.74
N LEU A 6 -56.41 6.28 33.38
CA LEU A 6 -55.19 5.56 33.03
C LEU A 6 -54.84 5.89 31.57
N PHE A 7 -53.72 6.56 31.33
CA PHE A 7 -53.12 6.67 30.01
C PHE A 7 -52.26 5.42 29.76
N TYR A 8 -52.65 4.60 28.80
CA TYR A 8 -51.80 3.56 28.24
C TYR A 8 -50.85 4.18 27.21
N VAL A 9 -49.55 4.21 27.51
CA VAL A 9 -48.51 4.50 26.52
C VAL A 9 -48.20 3.18 25.81
N ALA A 10 -48.66 3.04 24.57
CA ALA A 10 -48.25 1.94 23.72
C ALA A 10 -46.79 2.15 23.30
N ALA A 11 -45.88 1.36 23.85
CA ALA A 11 -44.49 1.33 23.40
C ALA A 11 -44.42 0.59 22.06
N SER A 12 -44.37 1.35 20.97
CA SER A 12 -44.09 0.81 19.64
C SER A 12 -42.61 0.40 19.57
N ALA A 13 -42.33 -0.89 19.72
CA ALA A 13 -41.00 -1.44 19.44
C ALA A 13 -40.74 -1.37 17.93
N VAL A 14 -39.98 -0.36 17.50
CA VAL A 14 -39.46 -0.30 16.13
C VAL A 14 -38.31 -1.31 16.03
N PHE A 15 -38.59 -2.48 15.49
CA PHE A 15 -37.55 -3.41 15.08
C PHE A 15 -36.83 -2.82 13.86
N VAL A 16 -35.65 -2.24 14.09
CA VAL A 16 -34.72 -1.92 12.99
C VAL A 16 -34.16 -3.25 12.49
N SER A 17 -34.75 -3.79 11.43
CA SER A 17 -34.15 -4.87 10.68
C SER A 17 -32.95 -4.29 9.94
N ALA A 18 -31.75 -4.46 10.51
CA ALA A 18 -30.52 -4.20 9.79
C ALA A 18 -30.42 -5.27 8.69
N ALA A 19 -30.80 -4.90 7.47
CA ALA A 19 -30.51 -5.73 6.32
C ALA A 19 -29.00 -5.99 6.29
N PRO A 20 -28.53 -7.24 6.10
CA PRO A 20 -27.11 -7.50 5.96
C PRO A 20 -26.58 -6.64 4.83
N ALA A 21 -25.49 -5.91 5.09
CA ALA A 21 -24.82 -5.12 4.08
C ALA A 21 -24.53 -6.05 2.90
N LYS A 22 -25.17 -5.79 1.75
CA LYS A 22 -24.85 -6.47 0.51
C LYS A 22 -23.46 -5.99 0.10
N PHE A 23 -22.43 -6.74 0.46
CA PHE A 23 -21.12 -6.57 -0.15
C PHE A 23 -21.32 -6.64 -1.67
N GLN A 24 -20.99 -5.57 -2.39
CA GLN A 24 -20.97 -5.60 -3.85
C GLN A 24 -20.09 -6.78 -4.29
N SER A 25 -20.53 -7.50 -5.33
CA SER A 25 -19.76 -8.60 -5.91
C SER A 25 -18.35 -8.11 -6.25
N ARG A 26 -17.34 -8.81 -5.71
CA ARG A 26 -15.92 -8.51 -5.96
C ARG A 26 -15.65 -8.48 -7.46
N GLN A 27 -15.03 -7.41 -7.96
CA GLN A 27 -14.78 -7.14 -9.38
C GLN A 27 -13.50 -7.83 -9.89
N ALA A 28 -13.20 -9.04 -9.42
CA ALA A 28 -12.03 -9.77 -9.88
C ALA A 28 -12.36 -10.52 -11.19
N PRO A 29 -11.48 -10.45 -12.21
CA PRO A 29 -11.64 -11.25 -13.42
C PRO A 29 -11.61 -12.75 -13.13
N SER A 30 -12.18 -13.56 -14.04
CA SER A 30 -12.08 -15.01 -13.99
C SER A 30 -10.61 -15.46 -14.01
N GLY A 31 -10.29 -16.53 -13.29
CA GLY A 31 -8.96 -17.13 -13.27
C GLY A 31 -8.05 -16.63 -12.13
N VAL A 32 -8.38 -15.52 -11.47
CA VAL A 32 -7.74 -15.17 -10.20
C VAL A 32 -8.11 -16.25 -9.17
N PRO A 33 -7.14 -16.88 -8.47
CA PRO A 33 -7.49 -17.92 -7.51
C PRO A 33 -8.38 -17.39 -6.37
N ASP A 34 -9.48 -18.07 -6.07
CA ASP A 34 -10.48 -17.60 -5.10
C ASP A 34 -9.90 -17.32 -3.72
N TYR A 35 -8.90 -18.11 -3.28
CA TYR A 35 -8.24 -17.90 -1.99
C TYR A 35 -7.42 -16.60 -1.94
N VAL A 36 -6.88 -16.12 -3.06
CA VAL A 36 -6.21 -14.81 -3.14
C VAL A 36 -7.23 -13.71 -2.83
N LEU A 37 -8.45 -13.82 -3.35
CA LEU A 37 -9.50 -12.86 -3.03
C LEU A 37 -9.97 -13.03 -1.58
N LYS A 38 -10.27 -14.27 -1.17
CA LYS A 38 -10.86 -14.60 0.14
C LYS A 38 -10.01 -14.10 1.31
N TYR A 39 -8.69 -14.22 1.21
CA TYR A 39 -7.73 -13.90 2.26
C TYR A 39 -7.01 -12.56 2.05
N ALA A 40 -7.43 -11.76 1.07
CA ALA A 40 -6.81 -10.46 0.79
C ALA A 40 -6.87 -9.52 2.01
N PRO A 41 -5.84 -8.69 2.24
CA PRO A 41 -5.82 -7.75 3.35
C PRO A 41 -6.95 -6.72 3.30
N LEU A 42 -7.31 -6.18 4.48
CA LEU A 42 -8.06 -4.94 4.65
C LEU A 42 -7.15 -3.91 5.30
N VAL A 43 -7.16 -2.69 4.78
CA VAL A 43 -6.26 -1.63 5.23
C VAL A 43 -7.05 -0.58 5.99
N TYR A 44 -6.68 -0.33 7.24
CA TYR A 44 -7.03 0.90 7.94
C TYR A 44 -6.01 1.97 7.56
N LEU A 45 -6.50 3.03 6.93
CA LEU A 45 -5.74 4.27 6.76
C LEU A 45 -5.78 5.04 8.08
N PHE A 46 -4.72 5.80 8.36
CA PHE A 46 -4.67 6.62 9.56
C PHE A 46 -5.85 7.60 9.62
N SER A 47 -6.39 7.85 10.82
CA SER A 47 -7.57 8.70 11.03
C SER A 47 -7.34 10.15 10.60
N GLY A 48 -6.09 10.61 10.67
CA GLY A 48 -5.63 11.91 10.20
C GLY A 48 -5.05 11.92 8.78
N GLU A 49 -5.17 10.83 8.01
CA GLU A 49 -4.57 10.71 6.67
C GLU A 49 -5.00 11.88 5.75
N GLN A 50 -4.03 12.41 5.01
CA GLN A 50 -4.22 13.50 4.05
C GLN A 50 -3.87 13.07 2.62
N PHE A 51 -3.08 12.01 2.47
CA PHE A 51 -2.58 11.45 1.22
C PHE A 51 -3.15 10.02 1.08
N PHE A 52 -4.36 9.94 0.54
CA PHE A 52 -5.10 8.68 0.36
C PHE A 52 -4.55 7.87 -0.83
N PRO A 53 -4.96 6.60 -0.99
CA PRO A 53 -4.61 5.81 -2.18
C PRO A 53 -5.00 6.54 -3.47
N SER A 54 -4.14 6.47 -4.48
CA SER A 54 -4.24 7.29 -5.69
C SER A 54 -4.43 6.46 -6.94
N ASP A 55 -5.10 7.04 -7.95
CA ASP A 55 -5.24 6.40 -9.25
C ASP A 55 -3.87 6.30 -9.96
N ILE A 56 -3.51 5.09 -10.39
CA ILE A 56 -2.19 4.82 -10.98
C ILE A 56 -2.02 5.58 -12.31
N GLN A 57 -3.08 5.71 -13.12
CA GLN A 57 -3.03 6.45 -14.39
C GLN A 57 -2.95 7.96 -14.16
N ALA A 58 -3.58 8.48 -13.11
CA ALA A 58 -3.50 9.89 -12.74
C ALA A 58 -2.06 10.32 -12.40
N GLN A 59 -1.20 9.42 -11.90
CA GLN A 59 0.23 9.70 -11.73
C GLN A 59 0.85 10.15 -13.06
N LEU A 60 0.61 9.42 -14.15
CA LEU A 60 1.17 9.73 -15.47
C LEU A 60 0.58 11.03 -16.05
N THR A 61 -0.71 11.29 -15.78
CA THR A 61 -1.35 12.53 -16.19
C THR A 61 -0.74 13.76 -15.51
N ASN A 62 -0.25 13.63 -14.27
CA ASN A 62 0.29 14.75 -13.48
C ASN A 62 1.83 14.81 -13.46
N THR A 63 2.50 13.96 -14.24
CA THR A 63 3.95 13.92 -14.33
C THR A 63 4.46 14.06 -15.76
N ILE A 64 5.73 14.44 -15.88
CA ILE A 64 6.52 14.43 -17.11
C ILE A 64 7.75 13.55 -16.90
N PRO A 65 8.12 12.69 -17.86
CA PRO A 65 9.39 11.97 -17.80
C PRO A 65 10.57 12.93 -17.85
N GLU A 66 11.47 12.82 -16.89
CA GLU A 66 12.72 13.56 -16.86
C GLU A 66 13.93 12.66 -16.57
N VAL A 67 15.09 13.09 -17.06
CA VAL A 67 16.40 12.56 -16.67
C VAL A 67 17.26 13.75 -16.29
N ASN A 68 17.86 13.74 -15.09
CA ASN A 68 18.67 14.85 -14.58
C ASN A 68 17.96 16.20 -14.67
N PHE A 69 16.70 16.27 -14.20
CA PHE A 69 15.85 17.48 -14.19
C PHE A 69 15.61 18.11 -15.57
N SER A 70 15.70 17.29 -16.63
CA SER A 70 15.43 17.70 -18.01
C SER A 70 14.40 16.76 -18.64
N ALA A 71 13.37 17.33 -19.25
CA ALA A 71 12.32 16.57 -19.92
C ALA A 71 12.89 15.64 -21.01
N VAL A 72 12.43 14.39 -21.02
CA VAL A 72 12.78 13.43 -22.07
C VAL A 72 12.09 13.85 -23.38
N PRO A 73 12.83 14.08 -24.48
CA PRO A 73 12.22 14.46 -25.75
C PRO A 73 11.53 13.26 -26.42
N ASN A 74 10.56 13.53 -27.29
CA ASN A 74 9.88 12.53 -28.14
C ASN A 74 9.19 11.38 -27.37
N VAL A 75 8.74 11.65 -26.13
CA VAL A 75 7.91 10.72 -25.37
C VAL A 75 6.54 10.57 -26.04
N ALA A 76 5.97 9.35 -25.99
CA ALA A 76 4.62 9.09 -26.47
C ALA A 76 3.60 10.04 -25.83
N ASN A 77 2.66 10.56 -26.63
CA ASN A 77 1.62 11.46 -26.16
C ASN A 77 0.25 11.00 -26.70
N PRO A 78 -0.65 10.47 -25.86
CA PRO A 78 -0.52 10.38 -24.40
C PRO A 78 0.48 9.30 -23.94
N LEU A 79 1.22 9.61 -22.87
CA LEU A 79 1.91 8.61 -22.06
C LEU A 79 0.90 8.00 -21.10
N ASP A 80 0.76 6.68 -21.12
CA ASP A 80 -0.24 5.96 -20.35
C ASP A 80 0.30 4.63 -19.79
N LEU A 81 -0.54 3.90 -19.07
CA LEU A 81 -0.14 2.62 -18.49
C LEU A 81 0.16 1.53 -19.54
N ASN A 82 -0.23 1.68 -20.80
CA ASN A 82 0.06 0.72 -21.87
C ASN A 82 1.46 0.88 -22.45
N ASN A 83 1.99 2.11 -22.47
CA ASN A 83 3.25 2.42 -23.14
C ASN A 83 4.38 2.90 -22.21
N LEU A 84 4.16 2.92 -20.90
CA LEU A 84 5.16 3.38 -19.91
C LEU A 84 6.48 2.58 -19.94
N ASN A 85 6.45 1.29 -20.28
CA ASN A 85 7.65 0.45 -20.44
C ASN A 85 8.57 0.87 -21.59
N THR A 86 8.15 1.79 -22.44
CA THR A 86 9.02 2.34 -23.50
C THR A 86 10.07 3.31 -22.96
N LEU A 87 9.88 3.82 -21.74
CA LEU A 87 10.81 4.72 -21.08
C LEU A 87 12.01 3.96 -20.49
N SER A 88 13.18 4.59 -20.49
CA SER A 88 14.41 4.01 -19.93
C SER A 88 14.40 3.98 -18.39
N GLN A 89 15.29 3.16 -17.81
CA GLN A 89 15.35 2.93 -16.37
C GLN A 89 15.86 4.13 -15.54
N ASP A 90 16.51 5.10 -16.18
CA ASP A 90 17.02 6.32 -15.55
C ASP A 90 15.98 7.45 -15.52
N VAL A 91 14.77 7.21 -16.04
CA VAL A 91 13.67 8.17 -16.07
C VAL A 91 13.00 8.29 -14.72
N TYR A 92 12.68 9.52 -14.36
CA TYR A 92 11.85 9.93 -13.23
C TYR A 92 10.51 10.47 -13.75
N LEU A 93 9.41 10.01 -13.16
CA LEU A 93 8.08 10.59 -13.40
C LEU A 93 7.92 11.85 -12.56
N THR A 94 8.56 12.94 -12.99
CA THR A 94 8.62 14.21 -12.26
C THR A 94 7.28 14.94 -12.29
N SER A 95 6.85 15.46 -11.15
CA SER A 95 5.63 16.26 -11.01
C SER A 95 5.64 17.50 -11.91
N LYS A 96 4.47 17.77 -12.52
CA LYS A 96 4.21 19.04 -13.22
C LYS A 96 3.99 20.23 -12.26
N ASP A 97 3.74 19.96 -10.99
CA ASP A 97 3.34 20.94 -9.98
C ASP A 97 4.38 21.08 -8.86
N ASP A 98 4.38 22.23 -8.18
CA ASP A 98 5.09 22.36 -6.90
C ASP A 98 4.30 21.64 -5.80
N VAL A 99 4.74 20.43 -5.43
CA VAL A 99 4.10 19.60 -4.40
C VAL A 99 4.01 20.26 -3.03
N THR A 100 4.84 21.27 -2.75
CA THR A 100 4.75 22.06 -1.51
C THR A 100 3.50 22.94 -1.45
N LYS A 101 2.80 23.12 -2.57
CA LYS A 101 1.49 23.80 -2.65
C LYS A 101 0.31 22.84 -2.49
N THR A 102 0.60 21.56 -2.25
CA THR A 102 -0.39 20.51 -2.02
C THR A 102 -1.46 20.45 -3.14
N PRO A 103 -1.03 20.24 -4.41
CA PRO A 103 -1.97 20.11 -5.52
C PRO A 103 -2.96 18.97 -5.26
N THR A 104 -4.19 19.09 -5.76
CA THR A 104 -5.27 18.16 -5.35
C THR A 104 -4.97 16.70 -5.68
N TRP A 105 -4.27 16.42 -6.78
CA TRP A 105 -4.01 15.05 -7.22
C TRP A 105 -3.09 14.26 -6.27
N ILE A 106 -2.21 14.93 -5.50
CA ILE A 106 -1.35 14.22 -4.53
C ILE A 106 -2.12 13.73 -3.30
N LYS A 107 -3.33 14.26 -3.05
CA LYS A 107 -4.16 13.84 -1.91
C LYS A 107 -4.85 12.49 -2.13
N GLY A 108 -4.83 11.98 -3.36
CA GLY A 108 -5.48 10.71 -3.73
C GLY A 108 -7.00 10.73 -3.53
N VAL A 109 -7.57 9.53 -3.40
CA VAL A 109 -9.01 9.31 -3.29
C VAL A 109 -9.34 8.64 -1.97
N LYS A 110 -10.02 9.36 -1.09
CA LYS A 110 -10.51 8.81 0.18
C LYS A 110 -11.51 7.67 -0.10
N PRO A 111 -11.34 6.48 0.52
CA PRO A 111 -12.33 5.41 0.43
C PRO A 111 -13.70 5.85 0.97
N ASP A 112 -14.78 5.39 0.35
CA ASP A 112 -16.14 5.59 0.85
C ASP A 112 -16.46 4.66 2.03
N GLY A 113 -17.70 4.70 2.53
CA GLY A 113 -18.13 3.86 3.66
C GLY A 113 -18.11 2.33 3.39
N SER A 114 -17.94 1.91 2.13
CA SER A 114 -17.74 0.50 1.76
C SER A 114 -16.25 0.12 1.64
N GLY A 115 -15.36 1.10 1.78
CA GLY A 115 -13.92 0.94 1.58
C GLY A 115 -13.47 1.05 0.12
N LYS A 116 -14.32 1.55 -0.78
CA LYS A 116 -13.99 1.71 -2.20
C LYS A 116 -13.43 3.09 -2.51
N THR A 117 -12.37 3.15 -3.30
CA THR A 117 -11.88 4.38 -3.94
C THR A 117 -12.64 4.63 -5.24
N ASN A 118 -13.56 5.60 -5.21
CA ASN A 118 -14.44 5.86 -6.36
C ASN A 118 -13.71 6.55 -7.51
N ASN A 119 -13.92 6.04 -8.73
CA ASN A 119 -13.31 6.56 -9.97
C ASN A 119 -11.77 6.56 -9.99
N ALA A 120 -11.15 5.65 -9.25
CA ALA A 120 -9.69 5.50 -9.19
C ALA A 120 -9.30 4.04 -9.03
N VAL A 121 -8.37 3.55 -9.84
CA VAL A 121 -7.73 2.23 -9.67
C VAL A 121 -6.45 2.42 -8.87
N THR A 122 -6.48 2.03 -7.60
CA THR A 122 -5.46 2.41 -6.60
C THR A 122 -4.59 1.25 -6.15
N ALA A 123 -4.86 0.05 -6.65
CA ALA A 123 -4.15 -1.16 -6.29
C ALA A 123 -3.89 -2.08 -7.49
N ALA A 124 -2.97 -3.01 -7.30
CA ALA A 124 -2.78 -4.14 -8.20
C ALA A 124 -2.57 -5.43 -7.40
N VAL A 125 -3.19 -6.52 -7.82
CA VAL A 125 -2.95 -7.85 -7.30
C VAL A 125 -2.11 -8.62 -8.29
N ILE A 126 -0.93 -9.05 -7.87
CA ILE A 126 0.01 -9.80 -8.70
C ILE A 126 0.16 -11.20 -8.10
N VAL A 127 -0.20 -12.21 -8.89
CA VAL A 127 -0.18 -13.62 -8.48
C VAL A 127 1.01 -14.30 -9.15
N ASN A 128 1.90 -14.87 -8.34
CA ASN A 128 3.00 -15.68 -8.81
C ASN A 128 2.78 -17.14 -8.38
N ASP A 129 2.48 -18.00 -9.36
CA ASP A 129 2.41 -19.45 -9.15
C ASP A 129 3.82 -20.04 -9.16
N LYS A 130 4.23 -20.57 -8.01
CA LYS A 130 5.57 -21.16 -7.80
C LYS A 130 5.56 -22.68 -8.01
N GLY A 131 4.43 -23.25 -8.43
CA GLY A 131 4.24 -24.68 -8.62
C GLY A 131 3.93 -25.44 -7.33
N ASN A 132 3.49 -26.69 -7.47
CA ASN A 132 3.16 -27.60 -6.36
C ASN A 132 2.17 -27.01 -5.33
N GLY A 133 1.26 -26.17 -5.81
CA GLY A 133 0.26 -25.49 -4.97
C GLY A 133 0.79 -24.31 -4.16
N ASN A 134 2.07 -23.93 -4.32
CA ASN A 134 2.65 -22.76 -3.65
C ASN A 134 2.43 -21.50 -4.50
N VAL A 135 1.83 -20.49 -3.89
CA VAL A 135 1.51 -19.22 -4.57
C VAL A 135 1.90 -18.06 -3.67
N ASP A 136 2.59 -17.08 -4.25
CA ASP A 136 2.80 -15.78 -3.61
C ASP A 136 1.85 -14.77 -4.27
N ALA A 137 0.97 -14.15 -3.49
CA ALA A 137 0.10 -13.06 -3.97
C ALA A 137 0.53 -11.74 -3.35
N PHE A 138 0.83 -10.76 -4.19
CA PHE A 138 1.21 -9.41 -3.81
C PHE A 138 0.02 -8.47 -3.99
N TYR A 139 -0.30 -7.70 -2.95
CA TYR A 139 -1.32 -6.67 -2.94
C TYR A 139 -0.60 -5.33 -2.90
N MET A 140 -0.42 -4.73 -4.08
CA MET A 140 0.32 -3.49 -4.29
C MET A 140 -0.62 -2.31 -4.11
N TYR A 141 -0.17 -1.31 -3.37
CA TYR A 141 -0.91 -0.10 -3.02
C TYR A 141 -0.19 1.11 -3.60
N PHE A 142 -0.92 1.96 -4.31
CA PHE A 142 -0.35 3.16 -4.91
C PHE A 142 -0.81 4.42 -4.18
N TYR A 143 0.15 5.29 -3.89
CA TYR A 143 -0.09 6.63 -3.37
C TYR A 143 0.62 7.63 -4.26
N ALA A 144 -0.01 8.77 -4.54
CA ALA A 144 0.59 9.80 -5.40
C ALA A 144 1.70 10.59 -4.69
N TYR A 145 1.77 10.48 -3.37
CA TYR A 145 2.73 11.23 -2.56
C TYR A 145 2.92 10.58 -1.20
N ASN A 146 4.19 10.41 -0.83
CA ASN A 146 4.63 9.98 0.49
C ASN A 146 5.04 11.21 1.31
N TRP A 147 4.47 11.36 2.50
CA TRP A 147 4.90 12.32 3.50
C TRP A 147 5.74 11.61 4.56
N GLY A 148 7.06 11.79 4.53
CA GLY A 148 7.99 10.93 5.28
C GLY A 148 8.18 11.27 6.76
N GLY A 149 7.26 12.01 7.38
CA GLY A 149 7.30 12.22 8.83
C GLY A 149 8.11 13.43 9.33
N ILE A 150 7.86 13.79 10.60
CA ILE A 150 8.62 14.81 11.32
C ILE A 150 9.74 14.13 12.10
N VAL A 151 10.93 14.73 12.03
CA VAL A 151 12.14 14.21 12.69
C VAL A 151 12.27 14.82 14.08
N ALA A 152 12.37 13.96 15.10
CA ALA A 152 12.54 14.32 16.51
C ALA A 152 11.51 15.35 17.03
N GLY A 153 10.28 15.32 16.49
CA GLY A 153 9.22 16.28 16.84
C GLY A 153 9.47 17.72 16.37
N ILE A 154 10.50 17.97 15.55
CA ILE A 154 10.83 19.30 15.04
C ILE A 154 10.10 19.52 13.71
N ASN A 155 8.97 20.23 13.72
CA ASN A 155 8.11 20.45 12.54
C ASN A 155 8.82 20.98 11.28
N THR A 156 9.96 21.67 11.43
CA THR A 156 10.75 22.18 10.31
C THR A 156 11.68 21.13 9.69
N LEU A 157 11.92 20.03 10.39
CA LEU A 157 12.78 18.93 9.98
C LEU A 157 11.95 17.71 9.60
N GLN A 158 11.99 17.38 8.33
CA GLN A 158 11.24 16.30 7.71
C GLN A 158 12.14 15.61 6.70
N PHE A 159 12.06 14.28 6.61
CA PHE A 159 12.80 13.48 5.65
C PHE A 159 11.86 12.60 4.83
N GLY A 160 12.30 12.18 3.65
CA GLY A 160 11.64 11.11 2.90
C GLY A 160 10.34 11.49 2.19
N ASN A 161 10.04 12.77 1.98
CA ASN A 161 8.94 13.13 1.09
C ASN A 161 9.28 12.71 -0.34
N HIS A 162 8.35 12.10 -1.05
CA HIS A 162 8.53 11.88 -2.48
C HIS A 162 7.18 11.80 -3.19
N VAL A 163 7.19 12.22 -4.45
CA VAL A 163 6.10 11.96 -5.37
C VAL A 163 6.07 10.48 -5.69
N GLY A 164 4.87 9.92 -5.76
CA GLY A 164 4.57 8.52 -6.01
C GLY A 164 5.11 7.58 -4.94
N ASP A 165 4.33 6.56 -4.59
CA ASP A 165 4.77 5.54 -3.65
C ASP A 165 4.11 4.18 -3.90
N TRP A 166 4.87 3.12 -3.63
CA TRP A 166 4.46 1.74 -3.77
C TRP A 166 4.72 0.96 -2.49
N GLU A 167 3.66 0.76 -1.73
CA GLU A 167 3.60 -0.13 -0.56
C GLU A 167 2.89 -1.42 -0.91
N HIS A 168 3.07 -2.48 -0.12
CA HIS A 168 2.41 -3.76 -0.39
C HIS A 168 2.36 -4.69 0.82
N ASN A 169 1.35 -5.54 0.79
CA ASN A 169 1.41 -6.83 1.46
C ASN A 169 1.73 -7.94 0.46
N MET A 170 2.30 -9.04 0.97
CA MET A 170 2.38 -10.28 0.22
C MET A 170 1.95 -11.43 1.11
N ILE A 171 1.11 -12.32 0.59
CA ILE A 171 0.66 -13.52 1.30
C ILE A 171 1.22 -14.73 0.56
N ARG A 172 1.89 -15.62 1.29
CA ARG A 172 2.32 -16.93 0.81
C ARG A 172 1.26 -17.97 1.12
N PHE A 173 0.85 -18.72 0.11
CA PHE A 173 -0.11 -19.81 0.21
C PHE A 173 0.57 -21.15 -0.07
N SER A 174 0.09 -22.20 0.61
CA SER A 174 0.35 -23.58 0.24
C SER A 174 -0.98 -24.29 0.06
N ASN A 175 -1.23 -24.84 -1.14
CA ASN A 175 -2.48 -25.49 -1.52
C ASN A 175 -3.73 -24.65 -1.19
N GLY A 176 -3.65 -23.34 -1.45
CA GLY A 176 -4.73 -22.39 -1.19
C GLY A 176 -4.91 -21.96 0.27
N VAL A 177 -4.08 -22.46 1.19
CA VAL A 177 -4.11 -22.09 2.62
C VAL A 177 -3.02 -21.06 2.91
N PRO A 178 -3.35 -19.87 3.44
CA PRO A 178 -2.35 -18.83 3.73
C PRO A 178 -1.44 -19.27 4.88
N GLN A 179 -0.13 -19.20 4.65
CA GLN A 179 0.90 -19.59 5.61
C GLN A 179 1.51 -18.37 6.29
N TYR A 180 1.97 -17.39 5.50
CA TYR A 180 2.71 -16.23 5.97
C TYR A 180 2.23 -14.95 5.28
N ILE A 181 2.47 -13.81 5.92
CA ILE A 181 2.21 -12.50 5.35
C ILE A 181 3.39 -11.55 5.61
N TRP A 182 3.73 -10.79 4.58
CA TRP A 182 4.67 -9.68 4.59
C TRP A 182 3.91 -8.36 4.68
N TYR A 183 4.42 -7.45 5.51
CA TYR A 183 3.98 -6.05 5.62
C TYR A 183 5.17 -5.16 5.26
N SER A 184 5.13 -4.46 4.13
CA SER A 184 6.22 -3.56 3.73
C SER A 184 6.26 -2.32 4.60
N GLN A 185 7.48 -1.87 4.92
CA GLN A 185 7.76 -0.69 5.73
C GLN A 185 8.99 -0.02 5.13
N HIS A 186 8.78 1.07 4.40
CA HIS A 186 9.82 1.82 3.72
C HIS A 186 10.68 0.89 2.82
N ALA A 187 12.01 0.84 3.04
CA ALA A 187 12.93 -0.03 2.30
C ALA A 187 12.96 -1.51 2.78
N ASN A 188 12.14 -1.90 3.77
CA ASN A 188 12.05 -3.28 4.27
C ASN A 188 10.61 -3.61 4.70
N GLY A 189 10.42 -4.23 5.87
CA GLY A 189 9.13 -4.69 6.37
C GLY A 189 9.27 -5.78 7.41
N GLN A 190 8.14 -6.40 7.73
CA GLN A 190 8.04 -7.46 8.73
C GLN A 190 7.23 -8.65 8.19
N ALA A 191 7.67 -9.86 8.53
CA ALA A 191 6.99 -11.10 8.21
C ALA A 191 6.33 -11.72 9.44
N PHE A 192 5.14 -12.28 9.26
CA PHE A 192 4.38 -12.94 10.32
C PHE A 192 3.77 -14.26 9.83
N LYS A 193 3.61 -15.23 10.74
CA LYS A 193 2.68 -16.34 10.52
C LYS A 193 1.28 -15.76 10.25
N TYR A 194 0.60 -16.26 9.23
CA TYR A 194 -0.71 -15.72 8.88
C TYR A 194 -1.74 -15.89 9.99
N SER A 195 -1.64 -17.00 10.74
CA SER A 195 -2.58 -17.37 11.81
C SER A 195 -2.58 -16.40 12.99
N ILE A 196 -1.52 -15.62 13.18
CA ILE A 196 -1.39 -14.74 14.34
C ILE A 196 -1.93 -13.34 14.09
N THR A 197 -2.14 -12.94 12.83
CA THR A 197 -2.51 -11.55 12.54
C THR A 197 -3.94 -11.27 13.00
N GLU A 198 -4.24 -10.03 13.40
CA GLU A 198 -5.62 -9.58 13.56
C GLU A 198 -6.40 -9.82 12.26
N LYS A 199 -7.66 -10.27 12.39
CA LYS A 199 -8.56 -10.53 11.27
C LYS A 199 -9.79 -9.64 11.34
N ASP A 200 -10.41 -9.44 10.18
CA ASP A 200 -11.73 -8.84 10.07
C ASP A 200 -12.82 -9.68 10.76
N SER A 201 -14.05 -9.18 10.75
CA SER A 201 -15.18 -9.86 11.40
C SER A 201 -15.52 -11.24 10.80
N SER A 202 -15.09 -11.52 9.57
CA SER A 202 -15.19 -12.87 8.99
C SER A 202 -14.18 -13.87 9.55
N GLY A 203 -13.15 -13.39 10.24
CA GLY A 203 -12.03 -14.19 10.73
C GLY A 203 -11.05 -14.63 9.63
N LEU A 204 -11.20 -14.11 8.41
CA LEU A 204 -10.42 -14.56 7.26
C LEU A 204 -9.39 -13.55 6.82
N ARG A 205 -9.71 -12.26 6.70
CA ARG A 205 -8.86 -11.25 6.06
C ARG A 205 -7.94 -10.58 7.08
N PRO A 206 -6.62 -10.49 6.85
CA PRO A 206 -5.71 -9.84 7.78
C PRO A 206 -5.95 -8.33 7.79
N ILE A 207 -5.91 -7.75 8.98
CA ILE A 207 -5.93 -6.30 9.14
C ILE A 207 -4.52 -5.74 8.94
N VAL A 208 -4.46 -4.62 8.23
CA VAL A 208 -3.25 -3.84 7.96
C VAL A 208 -3.51 -2.42 8.45
N TYR A 209 -2.53 -1.85 9.14
CA TYR A 209 -2.57 -0.46 9.55
C TYR A 209 -1.54 0.32 8.73
N SER A 210 -2.02 1.21 7.86
CA SER A 210 -1.17 2.10 7.06
C SER A 210 -0.78 3.30 7.90
N ALA A 211 0.51 3.60 7.94
CA ALA A 211 1.06 4.76 8.64
C ALA A 211 0.61 6.07 7.98
N ASN A 212 0.53 7.12 8.80
CA ASN A 212 0.14 8.47 8.39
C ASN A 212 1.12 9.05 7.37
N GLY A 213 0.72 9.11 6.10
CA GLY A 213 1.48 9.76 5.05
C GLY A 213 2.73 9.00 4.57
N SER A 214 3.43 8.25 5.42
CA SER A 214 4.55 7.39 5.02
C SER A 214 4.09 6.05 4.43
N HIS A 215 2.82 5.71 4.64
CA HIS A 215 2.11 4.55 4.11
C HIS A 215 2.68 3.17 4.45
N ALA A 216 3.75 3.10 5.25
CA ALA A 216 4.30 1.87 5.78
C ALA A 216 3.20 1.02 6.45
N ASN A 217 3.23 -0.28 6.19
CA ASN A 217 2.19 -1.21 6.60
C ASN A 217 2.59 -1.94 7.88
N TYR A 218 1.68 -1.96 8.85
CA TYR A 218 1.88 -2.58 10.15
C TYR A 218 0.80 -3.60 10.48
N ALA A 219 1.18 -4.66 11.19
CA ALA A 219 0.26 -5.70 11.66
C ALA A 219 -0.51 -5.29 12.93
N ILE A 220 -0.06 -4.24 13.63
CA ILE A 220 -0.67 -3.68 14.84
C ILE A 220 -0.74 -2.16 14.75
N SER A 221 -1.76 -1.55 15.36
CA SER A 221 -1.87 -0.09 15.49
C SER A 221 -0.94 0.47 16.56
N GLY A 222 -0.66 1.76 16.51
CA GLY A 222 0.14 2.48 17.50
C GLY A 222 1.25 3.31 16.86
N THR A 223 2.23 3.66 17.68
CA THR A 223 3.46 4.33 17.27
C THR A 223 4.54 3.30 16.99
N HIS A 224 5.23 3.45 15.87
CA HIS A 224 6.30 2.57 15.42
C HIS A 224 7.54 3.41 15.11
N ASP A 225 8.59 3.26 15.92
CA ASP A 225 9.89 3.80 15.56
C ASP A 225 10.48 2.99 14.39
N HIS A 226 10.90 3.67 13.33
CA HIS A 226 11.55 3.03 12.18
C HIS A 226 12.98 3.52 11.93
N THR A 227 13.58 4.20 12.91
CA THR A 227 15.01 4.56 12.89
C THR A 227 15.93 3.34 12.89
N ILE A 228 15.48 2.25 13.53
CA ILE A 228 16.15 0.95 13.54
C ILE A 228 15.20 -0.09 12.91
N PRO A 229 15.54 -0.66 11.74
CA PRO A 229 14.72 -1.69 11.12
C PRO A 229 14.44 -2.85 12.11
N ASN A 230 13.18 -3.26 12.23
CA ASN A 230 12.68 -4.35 13.08
C ASN A 230 12.57 -4.07 14.60
N PHE A 231 12.71 -2.82 15.04
CA PHE A 231 12.69 -2.48 16.47
C PHE A 231 11.82 -1.25 16.75
N ASN A 232 10.74 -1.42 17.52
CA ASN A 232 9.90 -0.32 17.97
C ASN A 232 10.41 0.18 19.34
N LEU A 233 11.13 1.31 19.39
CA LEU A 233 11.41 1.99 20.64
C LEU A 233 10.12 2.67 21.19
N PRO A 234 10.00 2.86 22.52
CA PRO A 234 8.91 3.63 23.13
C PRO A 234 8.90 5.13 22.77
N GLY A 235 9.92 5.58 22.02
CA GLY A 235 10.04 6.88 21.36
C GLY A 235 11.23 6.88 20.42
N GLY A 236 11.08 7.43 19.22
CA GLY A 236 12.03 7.38 18.11
C GLY A 236 12.42 8.75 17.54
N PHE A 237 13.52 8.77 16.78
CA PHE A 237 13.96 9.97 16.05
C PHE A 237 13.10 10.24 14.80
N LEU A 238 12.39 9.23 14.30
CA LEU A 238 11.41 9.30 13.23
C LEU A 238 10.39 8.18 13.45
N GLU A 239 9.11 8.54 13.56
CA GLU A 239 8.05 7.63 13.99
C GLU A 239 6.92 7.58 12.97
N ASP A 240 6.37 6.39 12.79
CA ASP A 240 5.12 6.17 12.10
C ASP A 240 3.97 6.04 13.11
N HIS A 241 2.84 6.65 12.78
CA HIS A 241 1.62 6.56 13.57
C HIS A 241 0.52 5.88 12.78
N THR A 242 -0.13 4.92 13.44
CA THR A 242 -1.16 4.06 12.85
C THR A 242 -2.35 3.93 13.79
N ASP A 243 -3.57 3.93 13.26
CA ASP A 243 -4.80 3.72 14.03
C ASP A 243 -5.95 3.21 13.12
N LYS A 244 -7.16 3.09 13.68
CA LYS A 244 -8.38 2.65 12.96
C LYS A 244 -9.12 3.83 12.34
N GLY A 245 -8.54 4.46 11.33
CA GLY A 245 -9.21 5.46 10.51
C GLY A 245 -10.13 4.85 9.44
N ALA A 246 -10.07 5.40 8.21
CA ALA A 246 -10.91 4.92 7.12
C ALA A 246 -10.50 3.50 6.69
N VAL A 247 -11.47 2.59 6.59
CA VAL A 247 -11.24 1.26 6.00
C VAL A 247 -11.13 1.41 4.49
N TRP A 248 -10.13 0.76 3.91
CA TRP A 248 -9.92 0.60 2.49
C TRP A 248 -9.87 -0.89 2.15
N ASP A 249 -10.64 -1.30 1.13
CA ASP A 249 -10.56 -2.62 0.53
C ASP A 249 -9.90 -2.50 -0.86
N PRO A 250 -8.60 -2.86 -0.98
CA PRO A 250 -7.87 -2.77 -2.25
C PRO A 250 -8.55 -3.53 -3.39
N LEU A 251 -9.30 -4.60 -3.10
CA LEU A 251 -9.95 -5.41 -4.14
C LEU A 251 -11.17 -4.73 -4.79
N LEU A 252 -11.68 -3.65 -4.23
CA LEU A 252 -12.82 -2.93 -4.82
C LEU A 252 -12.42 -2.04 -6.00
N SER A 253 -11.11 -1.81 -6.19
CA SER A 253 -10.57 -1.10 -7.34
C SER A 253 -9.10 -1.46 -7.59
N ALA A 254 -8.88 -2.65 -8.18
CA ALA A 254 -7.54 -3.15 -8.49
C ALA A 254 -7.45 -3.70 -9.92
N TYR A 255 -6.24 -3.65 -10.47
CA TYR A 255 -5.87 -4.50 -11.58
C TYR A 255 -5.40 -5.88 -11.09
N TYR A 256 -5.53 -6.91 -11.91
CA TYR A 256 -5.18 -8.29 -11.55
C TYR A 256 -4.25 -8.90 -12.60
N TYR A 257 -3.10 -9.41 -12.16
CA TYR A 257 -2.07 -9.97 -13.04
C TYR A 257 -1.55 -11.32 -12.56
N ALA A 258 -1.26 -12.19 -13.51
CA ALA A 258 -0.37 -13.33 -13.33
C ALA A 258 1.07 -12.89 -13.67
N PHE A 259 2.03 -13.22 -12.81
CA PHE A 259 3.45 -13.04 -13.06
C PHE A 259 4.09 -14.36 -13.50
N ASN A 260 4.89 -14.32 -14.56
CA ASN A 260 5.68 -15.45 -15.03
C ASN A 260 7.12 -15.31 -14.55
N ALA A 261 7.50 -16.11 -13.56
CA ALA A 261 8.85 -16.10 -13.01
C ALA A 261 9.96 -16.51 -14.00
N GLY A 262 9.62 -17.25 -15.08
CA GLY A 262 10.59 -17.75 -16.05
C GLY A 262 11.19 -16.66 -16.94
N ASP A 263 10.39 -15.66 -17.31
CA ASP A 263 10.81 -14.55 -18.19
C ASP A 263 10.56 -13.16 -17.58
N GLY A 264 9.96 -13.09 -16.39
CA GLY A 264 9.63 -11.84 -15.70
C GLY A 264 8.44 -11.10 -16.32
N SER A 265 7.65 -11.75 -17.19
CA SER A 265 6.52 -11.13 -17.85
C SER A 265 5.26 -11.09 -16.98
N PHE A 266 4.35 -10.18 -17.33
CA PHE A 266 3.05 -10.03 -16.69
C PHE A 266 1.94 -10.27 -17.70
N ARG A 267 0.91 -10.99 -17.28
CA ARG A 267 -0.33 -11.20 -18.04
C ARG A 267 -1.51 -10.74 -17.21
N ALA A 268 -2.35 -9.88 -17.76
CA ALA A 268 -3.61 -9.53 -17.12
C ALA A 268 -4.53 -10.76 -17.01
N PHE A 269 -5.23 -10.92 -15.89
CA PHE A 269 -6.29 -11.94 -15.77
C PHE A 269 -7.54 -11.56 -16.58
N ASP A 270 -7.77 -10.26 -16.78
CA ASP A 270 -8.79 -9.78 -17.71
C ASP A 270 -8.32 -9.96 -19.17
N GLU A 271 -8.97 -10.86 -19.90
CA GLU A 271 -8.68 -11.16 -21.30
C GLU A 271 -9.33 -10.17 -22.28
N SER A 272 -10.05 -9.14 -21.81
CA SER A 272 -10.69 -8.15 -22.68
C SER A 272 -9.71 -7.23 -23.42
N GLY A 273 -8.42 -7.27 -23.04
CA GLY A 273 -7.38 -6.39 -23.58
C GLY A 273 -7.42 -4.96 -23.04
N LYS A 274 -8.28 -4.67 -22.04
CA LYS A 274 -8.43 -3.33 -21.44
C LYS A 274 -7.51 -3.07 -20.26
N THR A 275 -7.00 -4.13 -19.63
CA THR A 275 -6.12 -4.01 -18.46
C THR A 275 -4.68 -3.79 -18.93
N PRO A 276 -4.06 -2.63 -18.65
CA PRO A 276 -2.75 -2.27 -19.18
C PRO A 276 -1.62 -3.04 -18.48
N THR A 277 -0.67 -3.59 -19.23
CA THR A 277 0.50 -4.29 -18.65
C THR A 277 1.81 -3.51 -18.76
N GLY A 278 1.87 -2.49 -19.62
CA GLY A 278 3.11 -1.74 -19.91
C GLY A 278 3.75 -1.13 -18.66
N TRP A 279 2.95 -0.55 -17.77
CA TRP A 279 3.45 0.08 -16.54
C TRP A 279 4.18 -0.86 -15.58
N LEU A 280 3.88 -2.17 -15.59
CA LEU A 280 4.58 -3.17 -14.77
C LEU A 280 6.01 -3.39 -15.26
N GLY A 281 6.27 -3.15 -16.55
CA GLY A 281 7.60 -3.25 -17.16
C GLY A 281 8.43 -1.97 -17.06
N PHE A 282 7.89 -0.89 -16.51
CA PHE A 282 8.65 0.35 -16.34
C PHE A 282 9.68 0.22 -15.21
N LYS A 283 10.95 0.42 -15.55
CA LYS A 283 12.10 0.25 -14.65
C LYS A 283 12.61 1.56 -14.03
N GLY A 284 12.00 2.69 -14.40
CA GLY A 284 12.36 3.99 -13.84
C GLY A 284 11.67 4.24 -12.50
N ARG A 285 11.63 5.51 -12.13
CA ARG A 285 11.21 5.99 -10.81
C ARG A 285 9.81 6.58 -10.90
N TRP A 286 8.92 6.09 -10.05
CA TRP A 286 7.55 6.57 -9.89
C TRP A 286 7.55 7.85 -9.05
N GLY A 287 8.13 8.92 -9.58
CA GLY A 287 8.20 10.22 -8.93
C GLY A 287 9.43 11.02 -9.29
N ASP A 288 9.56 12.17 -8.66
CA ASP A 288 10.65 13.12 -8.85
C ASP A 288 12.01 12.50 -8.54
N GLN A 289 13.05 13.03 -9.17
CA GLN A 289 14.43 12.83 -8.71
C GLN A 289 14.63 13.61 -7.40
N GLU A 290 15.44 13.07 -6.47
CA GLU A 290 15.79 13.75 -5.21
C GLU A 290 16.19 15.19 -5.50
N TYR A 291 15.50 16.16 -4.88
CA TYR A 291 15.76 17.57 -5.17
C TYR A 291 17.21 17.93 -4.87
N PRO A 292 17.88 18.71 -5.75
CA PRO A 292 19.25 19.13 -5.52
C PRO A 292 19.31 20.04 -4.29
N THR A 293 20.46 20.08 -3.61
CA THR A 293 20.66 20.96 -2.44
C THR A 293 20.55 22.46 -2.78
N SER A 294 20.59 22.82 -4.06
CA SER A 294 20.33 24.17 -4.56
C SER A 294 18.84 24.53 -4.62
N ASP A 295 17.93 23.55 -4.57
CA ASP A 295 16.50 23.81 -4.50
C ASP A 295 16.14 24.37 -3.12
N LYS A 296 15.47 25.52 -3.07
CA LYS A 296 15.11 26.21 -1.82
C LYS A 296 14.13 25.41 -0.94
N ARG A 297 13.42 24.45 -1.52
CA ARG A 297 12.50 23.55 -0.81
C ARG A 297 13.24 22.39 -0.15
N GLN A 298 14.45 22.08 -0.62
CA GLN A 298 15.23 20.96 -0.14
C GLN A 298 15.96 21.29 1.16
N VAL A 299 15.95 20.32 2.07
CA VAL A 299 16.80 20.30 3.26
C VAL A 299 17.45 18.92 3.29
N LYS A 300 18.79 18.88 3.30
CA LYS A 300 19.53 17.62 3.39
C LYS A 300 20.50 17.67 4.56
N ILE A 301 20.28 16.83 5.56
CA ILE A 301 21.11 16.77 6.78
C ILE A 301 21.53 15.31 7.00
N PHE A 302 22.82 15.08 7.25
CA PHE A 302 23.40 13.74 7.46
C PHE A 302 23.06 12.73 6.34
N GLY A 303 22.97 13.20 5.09
CA GLY A 303 22.61 12.38 3.94
C GLY A 303 21.12 12.12 3.78
N GLN A 304 20.28 12.51 4.74
CA GLN A 304 18.82 12.37 4.67
C GLN A 304 18.20 13.60 4.01
N ALA A 305 17.48 13.38 2.92
CA ALA A 305 16.82 14.41 2.14
C ALA A 305 15.37 14.63 2.59
N LYS A 306 14.92 15.88 2.63
CA LYS A 306 13.51 16.21 2.80
C LYS A 306 12.68 15.71 1.62
N PHE A 307 13.12 16.02 0.40
CA PHE A 307 12.52 15.52 -0.83
C PHE A 307 13.45 14.49 -1.47
N ALA A 308 13.09 13.22 -1.31
CA ALA A 308 13.79 12.06 -1.83
C ALA A 308 13.32 11.71 -3.25
N SER A 309 14.00 10.74 -3.87
CA SER A 309 13.53 10.18 -5.14
C SER A 309 12.32 9.28 -4.94
N GLY A 310 11.38 9.27 -5.90
CA GLY A 310 10.31 8.28 -5.92
C GLY A 310 10.83 6.82 -6.00
N PRO A 311 10.02 5.82 -5.63
CA PRO A 311 10.43 4.42 -5.67
C PRO A 311 10.42 3.87 -7.11
N THR A 312 10.97 2.68 -7.29
CA THR A 312 10.72 1.90 -8.52
C THR A 312 9.40 1.12 -8.41
N GLY A 313 8.96 0.53 -9.53
CA GLY A 313 7.65 -0.11 -9.64
C GLY A 313 7.54 -1.50 -8.99
N PRO A 314 6.36 -2.15 -9.07
CA PRO A 314 6.10 -3.44 -8.44
C PRO A 314 7.02 -4.59 -8.86
N ALA A 315 7.54 -4.58 -10.09
CA ALA A 315 8.44 -5.63 -10.58
C ALA A 315 9.73 -5.76 -9.75
N ASP A 316 10.18 -4.66 -9.12
CA ASP A 316 11.40 -4.62 -8.31
C ASP A 316 11.19 -5.18 -6.88
N LYS A 317 9.95 -5.52 -6.51
CA LYS A 317 9.62 -6.06 -5.18
C LYS A 317 9.94 -7.56 -5.03
N GLN A 318 10.84 -8.08 -5.87
CA GLN A 318 11.33 -9.47 -5.89
C GLN A 318 10.18 -10.50 -5.94
N LEU A 319 9.36 -10.45 -6.98
CA LEU A 319 8.13 -11.24 -7.09
C LEU A 319 8.36 -12.77 -7.04
N GLN A 320 9.58 -13.23 -7.33
CA GLN A 320 10.01 -14.63 -7.24
C GLN A 320 10.92 -14.93 -6.03
N ARG A 321 10.89 -14.09 -4.98
CA ARG A 321 11.71 -14.31 -3.78
C ARG A 321 11.50 -15.69 -3.14
N THR A 322 12.57 -16.25 -2.59
CA THR A 322 12.56 -17.57 -1.94
C THR A 322 11.79 -17.52 -0.63
N ASN A 323 12.10 -16.57 0.25
CA ASN A 323 11.46 -16.43 1.55
C ASN A 323 10.29 -15.45 1.49
N VAL A 324 9.50 -15.37 2.57
CA VAL A 324 8.46 -14.33 2.68
C VAL A 324 9.06 -12.93 2.78
N CYS A 325 10.29 -12.79 3.27
CA CYS A 325 11.03 -11.53 3.25
C CYS A 325 11.80 -11.35 1.92
N PRO A 326 12.02 -10.12 1.45
CA PRO A 326 12.92 -9.86 0.33
C PRO A 326 14.37 -10.18 0.71
N ASP A 327 15.17 -10.61 -0.26
CA ASP A 327 16.61 -10.77 -0.11
C ASP A 327 17.31 -9.40 -0.27
N ASN A 328 17.69 -8.82 0.85
CA ASN A 328 18.34 -7.50 0.91
C ASN A 328 19.52 -7.48 1.90
N GLY A 329 20.09 -8.64 2.20
CA GLY A 329 21.18 -8.80 3.17
C GLY A 329 20.75 -8.70 4.64
N LYS A 330 19.45 -8.60 4.93
CA LYS A 330 18.90 -8.70 6.30
C LYS A 330 18.35 -10.11 6.52
N GLU A 331 18.48 -10.60 7.75
CA GLU A 331 17.88 -11.85 8.16
C GLU A 331 16.35 -11.81 7.98
N CYS A 332 15.78 -12.87 7.40
CA CYS A 332 14.33 -13.01 7.32
C CYS A 332 13.78 -13.53 8.64
N ILE A 333 13.16 -12.63 9.41
CA ILE A 333 12.59 -12.94 10.72
C ILE A 333 11.10 -13.21 10.54
N LEU A 334 10.69 -14.47 10.63
CA LEU A 334 9.29 -14.87 10.63
C LEU A 334 8.73 -14.83 12.05
N ARG A 335 7.80 -13.91 12.31
CA ARG A 335 7.26 -13.71 13.66
C ARG A 335 6.10 -14.66 13.95
N GLY A 336 6.19 -15.35 15.08
CA GLY A 336 5.17 -16.26 15.62
C GLY A 336 4.23 -15.65 16.66
N ILE A 337 4.41 -14.37 17.01
CA ILE A 337 3.57 -13.62 17.96
C ILE A 337 3.36 -12.18 17.48
N LEU A 338 2.18 -11.62 17.80
CA LEU A 338 1.86 -10.20 17.62
C LEU A 338 2.11 -9.44 18.94
N VAL A 339 3.36 -9.15 19.26
CA VAL A 339 3.69 -8.23 20.35
C VAL A 339 4.67 -7.16 19.86
N PRO A 340 4.59 -5.92 20.38
CA PRO A 340 5.73 -5.01 20.36
C PRO A 340 6.89 -5.75 21.05
N ARG A 341 8.03 -5.89 20.37
CA ARG A 341 9.14 -6.71 20.87
C ARG A 341 9.70 -6.14 22.18
N GLU A 342 9.86 -6.97 23.21
CA GLU A 342 10.81 -6.73 24.32
C GLU A 342 12.12 -7.49 24.03
N GLU A 343 13.26 -7.00 24.56
CA GLU A 343 14.56 -7.67 24.37
C GLU A 343 14.52 -9.13 24.88
N GLY A 344 15.01 -10.08 24.06
CA GLY A 344 15.33 -11.45 24.50
C GLY A 344 14.40 -12.59 24.06
N GLU A 345 13.34 -12.33 23.29
CA GLU A 345 12.47 -13.43 22.82
C GLU A 345 13.09 -14.29 21.70
N ALA A 346 12.88 -15.60 21.80
CA ALA A 346 13.46 -16.62 20.93
C ALA A 346 12.92 -16.58 19.49
N GLN A 347 13.81 -16.83 18.53
CA GLN A 347 13.57 -16.73 17.09
C GLN A 347 13.14 -18.07 16.49
N GLU A 348 12.19 -18.03 15.55
CA GLU A 348 12.04 -19.07 14.52
C GLU A 348 12.61 -18.50 13.21
N THR A 349 13.58 -19.19 12.61
CA THR A 349 14.11 -18.86 11.28
C THR A 349 13.37 -19.72 10.23
N GLU A 350 12.98 -19.12 9.11
CA GLU A 350 12.40 -19.83 7.95
C GLU A 350 13.48 -20.62 7.19
#